data_AF-A0A8B5XRT9-F1
#
_entry.id   AF-A0A8B5XRT9-F1
#
_cell.length_a   1.000
_cell.length_b   1.000
_cell.length_c   1.000
_cell.angle_alpha   90.00
_cell.angle_beta   90.00
_cell.angle_gamma   90.00
#
_symmetry.space_group_name_H-M   'P 1'
#
loop_
_entity.id
_entity.type
_entity.pdbx_description
1 polymer ?
#
loop_
_entity_poly.entity_id
_entity_poly.type
_entity_poly.pdbx_seq_one_letter_code
_entity_poly.pdbx_strand_id
1 'polypeptide(L)'
;MRSFLRKEFWDDRNKPILFIQWVLIIFAIILYFQTYDSIEYIYSGILRLIAGIVILLTGIENYIVKKRDYIFWFLLTIMFCGMGIDILMN
;
A
#
# COMPACT_ATOMS: atom_id res chain seq x y z
N MET A 1 10.47 -19.42 14.45
CA MET A 1 9.57 -18.60 13.60
C MET A 1 9.41 -17.16 14.09
N ARG A 2 9.11 -16.89 15.39
CA ARG A 2 8.98 -15.51 15.92
C ARG A 2 10.22 -14.61 15.76
N SER A 3 11.45 -15.16 15.82
CA SER A 3 12.68 -14.36 15.66
C SER A 3 12.98 -13.98 14.20
N PHE A 4 12.63 -14.84 13.25
CA PHE A 4 12.89 -14.62 11.82
C PHE A 4 11.95 -13.55 11.26
N LEU A 5 10.65 -13.67 11.58
CA LEU A 5 9.65 -12.64 11.24
C LEU A 5 9.99 -11.29 11.88
N ARG A 6 10.50 -11.26 13.11
CA ARG A 6 10.91 -10.00 13.77
C ARG A 6 12.06 -9.32 13.02
N LYS A 7 13.10 -10.06 12.64
CA LYS A 7 14.23 -9.52 11.87
C LYS A 7 13.78 -8.96 10.53
N GLU A 8 13.01 -9.74 9.76
CA GLU A 8 12.59 -9.32 8.42
C GLU A 8 11.56 -8.17 8.43
N PHE A 9 10.78 -8.03 9.51
CA PHE A 9 9.72 -7.03 9.62
C PHE A 9 10.15 -5.73 10.34
N TRP A 10 11.21 -5.76 11.15
CA TRP A 10 11.66 -4.58 11.92
C TRP A 10 13.12 -4.19 11.67
N ASP A 11 14.03 -5.16 11.57
CA ASP A 11 15.47 -4.87 11.45
C ASP A 11 15.89 -4.62 9.99
N ASP A 12 15.26 -5.31 9.03
CA ASP A 12 15.50 -5.20 7.58
C ASP A 12 14.48 -4.30 6.86
N ARG A 13 14.00 -3.24 7.53
CA ARG A 13 13.04 -2.28 6.97
C ARG A 13 13.59 -0.85 7.00
N ASN A 14 13.25 -0.08 5.99
CA ASN A 14 13.54 1.35 5.96
C ASN A 14 12.51 2.09 6.83
N LYS A 15 12.90 2.49 8.05
CA LYS A 15 12.03 3.08 9.07
C LYS A 15 11.19 4.27 8.55
N PRO A 16 11.74 5.26 7.81
CA PRO A 16 10.96 6.30 7.14
C PRO A 16 9.85 5.78 6.22
N ILE A 17 10.14 4.81 5.35
CA ILE A 17 9.16 4.26 4.40
C ILE A 17 8.07 3.51 5.16
N LEU A 18 8.46 2.69 6.13
CA LEU A 18 7.55 1.96 7.00
C LEU A 18 6.59 2.92 7.72
N PHE A 19 7.09 4.05 8.24
CA PHE A 19 6.27 5.06 8.90
C PHE A 19 5.19 5.63 7.96
N ILE A 20 5.58 6.01 6.73
CA ILE A 20 4.63 6.53 5.73
C ILE A 20 3.58 5.48 5.37
N GLN A 21 3.99 4.20 5.20
CA GLN A 21 3.05 3.10 4.94
C GLN A 21 2.03 2.95 6.08
N TRP A 22 2.45 3.01 7.35
CA TRP A 22 1.54 2.95 8.48
C TRP A 22 0.55 4.12 8.52
N VAL A 23 1.02 5.34 8.27
CA VAL A 23 0.15 6.52 8.20
C VAL A 23 -0.91 6.35 7.10
N LEU A 24 -0.50 5.89 5.91
CA LEU A 24 -1.42 5.63 4.81
C LEU A 24 -2.42 4.51 5.13
N ILE A 25 -1.99 3.45 5.82
CA ILE A 25 -2.88 2.37 6.24
C ILE A 25 -3.92 2.89 7.25
N ILE A 26 -3.52 3.71 8.22
CA ILE A 26 -4.45 4.32 9.18
C ILE A 26 -5.48 5.20 8.43
N PHE A 27 -5.01 6.00 7.47
CA PHE A 27 -5.90 6.83 6.66
C PHE A 27 -6.87 5.99 5.83
N ALA A 28 -6.40 4.90 5.21
CA ALA A 28 -7.24 3.96 4.49
C ALA A 28 -8.29 3.30 5.39
N ILE A 29 -7.94 2.94 6.63
CA ILE A 29 -8.89 2.36 7.60
C ILE A 29 -9.98 3.38 7.95
N ILE A 30 -9.61 4.63 8.24
CA ILE A 30 -10.58 5.70 8.53
C ILE A 30 -11.53 5.90 7.35
N LEU A 31 -10.99 6.03 6.14
CA LEU A 31 -11.79 6.17 4.92
C LEU A 31 -12.68 4.95 4.69
N TYR A 32 -12.19 3.73 4.92
CA TYR A 32 -12.98 2.51 4.79
C TYR A 32 -14.20 2.53 5.70
N PHE A 33 -14.04 2.94 6.97
CA PHE A 33 -15.16 3.07 7.90
C PHE A 33 -16.14 4.17 7.49
N GLN A 34 -15.66 5.29 6.93
CA GLN A 34 -16.55 6.34 6.38
C GLN A 34 -17.33 5.85 5.14
N THR A 35 -16.69 5.03 4.30
CA THR A 35 -17.29 4.46 3.09
C THR A 35 -18.26 3.32 3.41
N TYR A 36 -18.10 2.63 4.54
CA TYR A 36 -19.02 1.56 4.91
C TYR A 36 -20.46 2.07 5.12
N ASP A 37 -20.58 3.33 5.58
CA ASP A 37 -21.86 4.00 5.82
C ASP A 37 -22.41 4.73 4.58
N SER A 38 -21.59 4.89 3.53
CA SER A 38 -21.94 5.63 2.32
C SER A 38 -21.45 4.88 1.07
N ILE A 39 -22.37 4.42 0.22
CA ILE A 39 -22.05 3.73 -1.06
C ILE A 39 -21.57 4.77 -2.09
N GLU A 40 -20.44 5.41 -1.80
CA GLU A 40 -19.82 6.39 -2.67
C GLU A 40 -18.61 5.76 -3.38
N TYR A 41 -18.77 5.55 -4.68
CA TYR A 41 -17.76 4.95 -5.57
C TYR A 41 -16.43 5.70 -5.54
N ILE A 42 -16.46 7.01 -5.29
CA ILE A 42 -15.29 7.88 -5.19
C ILE A 42 -14.35 7.40 -4.07
N TYR A 43 -14.87 7.10 -2.88
CA TYR A 43 -14.03 6.64 -1.77
C TYR A 43 -13.44 5.25 -2.04
N SER A 44 -14.17 4.38 -2.74
CA SER A 44 -13.64 3.08 -3.19
C SER A 44 -12.44 3.26 -4.14
N GLY A 45 -12.52 4.22 -5.06
CA GLY A 45 -11.41 4.58 -5.94
C GLY A 45 -10.21 5.12 -5.17
N ILE A 46 -10.44 6.04 -4.22
CA ILE A 46 -9.39 6.59 -3.34
C ILE A 46 -8.70 5.48 -2.53
N LEU A 47 -9.45 4.53 -1.96
CA LEU A 47 -8.90 3.39 -1.22
C LEU A 47 -7.97 2.53 -2.09
N ARG A 48 -8.35 2.28 -3.35
CA ARG A 48 -7.51 1.53 -4.30
C ARG A 48 -6.23 2.29 -4.67
N LEU A 49 -6.30 3.62 -4.80
CA LEU A 49 -5.11 4.45 -4.98
C LEU A 49 -4.19 4.40 -3.76
N ILE A 50 -4.72 4.50 -2.54
CA ILE A 50 -3.92 4.39 -1.31
C ILE A 50 -3.24 3.01 -1.25
N ALA A 51 -3.96 1.93 -1.55
CA ALA A 51 -3.39 0.59 -1.64
C ALA A 51 -2.25 0.54 -2.66
N GLY A 52 -2.45 1.10 -3.87
CA GLY A 52 -1.42 1.18 -4.91
C GLY A 52 -0.15 1.91 -4.44
N ILE A 53 -0.30 3.02 -3.70
CA ILE A 53 0.82 3.79 -3.13
C ILE A 53 1.56 2.98 -2.05
N VAL A 54 0.84 2.27 -1.17
CA VAL A 54 1.45 1.41 -0.14
C VAL A 54 2.25 0.27 -0.80
N ILE A 55 1.68 -0.35 -1.84
CA ILE A 55 2.32 -1.39 -2.66
C ILE A 55 3.56 -0.84 -3.36
N LEU A 56 3.50 0.39 -3.88
CA LEU A 56 4.65 1.06 -4.51
C LEU A 56 5.78 1.29 -3.52
N LEU A 57 5.47 1.81 -2.34
CA LEU A 57 6.43 2.01 -1.25
C LEU A 57 7.06 0.67 -0.82
N THR A 58 6.28 -0.41 -0.83
CA THR A 58 6.77 -1.77 -0.56
C THR A 58 7.73 -2.23 -1.66
N GLY A 59 7.43 -1.96 -2.93
CA GLY A 59 8.32 -2.24 -4.06
C GLY A 59 9.63 -1.45 -4.00
N ILE A 60 9.56 -0.15 -3.70
CA ILE A 60 10.72 0.72 -3.51
C ILE A 60 11.60 0.20 -2.37
N GLU A 61 10.99 -0.16 -1.24
CA GLU A 61 11.71 -0.71 -0.10
C GLU A 61 12.38 -2.05 -0.43
N ASN A 62 11.67 -2.95 -1.12
CA ASN A 62 12.23 -4.22 -1.56
C ASN A 62 13.35 -4.03 -2.59
N TYR A 63 13.29 -2.98 -3.41
CA TYR A 63 14.38 -2.60 -4.31
C TYR A 63 15.62 -2.11 -3.54
N ILE A 64 15.44 -1.21 -2.57
CA ILE A 64 16.53 -0.57 -1.82
C ILE A 64 17.19 -1.55 -0.84
N VAL A 65 16.38 -2.26 -0.03
CA VAL A 65 16.88 -3.05 1.10
C VAL A 65 17.16 -4.50 0.68
N LYS A 66 16.20 -5.15 0.00
CA LYS A 66 16.26 -6.59 -0.29
C LYS A 66 16.79 -6.92 -1.69
N LYS A 67 16.79 -5.96 -2.61
CA LYS A 67 17.18 -6.08 -4.03
C LYS A 67 16.51 -7.24 -4.78
N ARG A 68 15.34 -7.68 -4.33
CA ARG A 68 14.56 -8.79 -4.91
C ARG A 68 13.08 -8.43 -5.01
N ASP A 69 12.37 -9.11 -5.89
CA ASP A 69 10.91 -9.07 -6.04
C ASP A 69 10.28 -7.70 -6.37
N TYR A 70 11.08 -6.64 -6.53
CA TYR A 70 10.60 -5.27 -6.75
C TYR A 70 9.79 -5.09 -8.05
N ILE A 71 10.09 -5.88 -9.10
CA ILE A 71 9.32 -5.86 -10.36
C ILE A 71 7.88 -6.31 -10.12
N PHE A 72 7.69 -7.37 -9.32
CA PHE A 72 6.36 -7.86 -8.98
C PHE A 72 5.54 -6.79 -8.25
N TRP A 73 6.14 -6.12 -7.27
CA TRP A 73 5.50 -5.03 -6.54
C TRP A 73 5.14 -3.85 -7.46
N PHE A 74 6.01 -3.51 -8.41
CA PHE A 74 5.75 -2.44 -9.37
C PHE A 74 4.57 -2.76 -10.31
N LEU A 75 4.48 -3.98 -10.82
CA LEU A 75 3.33 -4.42 -11.62
C LEU A 75 2.02 -4.36 -10.82
N LEU A 76 2.08 -4.77 -9.55
CA LEU A 76 0.93 -4.77 -8.65
C LEU A 76 0.48 -3.32 -8.34
N THR A 77 1.41 -2.36 -8.22
CA THR A 77 1.07 -0.94 -8.14
C THR A 77 0.29 -0.47 -9.36
N ILE A 78 0.75 -0.77 -10.57
CA ILE A 78 0.08 -0.34 -11.81
C ILE A 78 -1.35 -0.88 -11.84
N MET A 79 -1.54 -2.15 -11.48
CA MET A 79 -2.86 -2.78 -11.43
C MET A 79 -3.80 -2.04 -10.46
N PHE A 80 -3.38 -1.80 -9.21
CA PHE A 80 -4.21 -1.14 -8.21
C PHE A 80 -4.49 0.32 -8.54
N CYS A 81 -3.49 1.06 -9.03
CA CYS A 81 -3.68 2.44 -9.46
C CYS A 81 -4.62 2.54 -10.66
N GLY A 82 -4.47 1.65 -11.66
CA GLY A 82 -5.36 1.60 -12.82
C GLY A 82 -6.81 1.32 -12.42
N MET A 83 -7.03 0.33 -11.56
CA MET A 83 -8.35 0.02 -11.01
C MET A 83 -8.94 1.15 -10.15
N GLY A 84 -8.11 1.96 -9.50
CA GLY A 84 -8.55 3.12 -8.74
C GLY A 84 -8.96 4.28 -9.63
N ILE A 85 -8.17 4.56 -10.68
CA ILE A 85 -8.46 5.59 -11.68
C ILE A 85 -9.75 5.26 -12.45
N ASP A 86 -9.91 4.01 -12.88
CA ASP A 86 -11.09 3.55 -13.61
C ASP A 86 -12.39 3.75 -12.82
N ILE A 87 -12.36 3.53 -11.49
CA ILE A 87 -13.50 3.80 -10.61
C ILE A 87 -13.76 5.29 -10.41
N LEU A 88 -12.72 6.13 -10.45
CA LEU A 88 -12.89 7.57 -10.27
C LEU A 88 -13.39 8.27 -11.54
N MET A 89 -13.17 7.66 -12.70
CA MET A 89 -13.52 8.22 -14.02
C MET A 89 -14.87 7.75 -14.56
N ASN A 90 -15.45 6.69 -14.00
CA ASN A 90 -16.76 6.15 -14.36
C ASN A 90 -17.78 6.36 -13.23
#